data_AF-A0A2A5C791-F1
#
_entry.id   AF-A0A2A5C791-F1
#
_cell.length_a   1.000
_cell.length_b   1.000
_cell.length_c   1.000
_cell.angle_alpha   90.00
_cell.angle_beta   90.00
_cell.angle_gamma   90.00
#
_symmetry.space_group_name_H-M   'P 1'
#
loop_
_entity.id
_entity.type
_entity.pdbx_description
1 polymer ?
#
loop_
_entity_poly.entity_id
_entity_poly.type
_entity_poly.pdbx_seq_one_letter_code
_entity_poly.pdbx_strand_id
1 'polypeptide(L)'
;DVRLVLLDQIKTRMGKLVELAPSNQKFKKHQDSILSQISDTQSSTAKPPPHTIKTPEEATETKKLLLQLTKTIESLAANKTIPVNSAKKYINNIHQQYTNANINYSIQEAGKSRLENKTKLAVHQYQKIIDDLRKRNQNNVHTEKITQLKEIITAMTGISESDKSEDGGELSKGVNELSEGDEDWKKKYF
;
A
#
# COMPACT_ATOMS: atom_id res chain seq x y z
N ASP A 1 -5.56 1.98 -16.20
CA ASP A 1 -5.54 1.01 -15.10
C ASP A 1 -4.29 0.15 -15.25
N VAL A 2 -3.50 -0.02 -14.18
CA VAL A 2 -2.29 -0.88 -14.18
C VAL A 2 -2.64 -2.30 -14.57
N ARG A 3 -3.77 -2.83 -14.07
CA ARG A 3 -4.20 -4.20 -14.33
C ARG A 3 -4.43 -4.43 -15.81
N LEU A 4 -5.14 -3.52 -16.48
CA LEU A 4 -5.37 -3.60 -17.92
C LEU A 4 -4.07 -3.55 -18.73
N VAL A 5 -3.12 -2.69 -18.35
CA VAL A 5 -1.83 -2.59 -19.02
C VAL A 5 -1.03 -3.89 -18.92
N LEU A 6 -1.04 -4.52 -17.74
CA LEU A 6 -0.37 -5.80 -17.53
C LEU A 6 -1.06 -6.92 -18.32
N LEU A 7 -2.39 -6.99 -18.25
CA LEU A 7 -3.16 -7.99 -18.98
C LEU A 7 -2.96 -7.88 -20.50
N ASP A 8 -2.95 -6.66 -21.05
CA ASP A 8 -2.74 -6.44 -22.47
C ASP A 8 -1.32 -6.84 -22.90
N GLN A 9 -0.32 -6.56 -22.07
CA GLN A 9 1.05 -7.00 -22.36
C GLN A 9 1.23 -8.53 -22.27
N ILE A 10 0.55 -9.19 -21.31
CA ILE A 10 0.55 -10.65 -21.23
C ILE A 10 -0.18 -11.20 -22.47
N LYS A 11 -1.30 -10.62 -22.90
CA LYS A 11 -2.00 -10.99 -24.14
C LYS A 11 -1.08 -10.90 -25.36
N THR A 12 -0.33 -9.82 -25.53
CA THR A 12 0.61 -9.67 -26.66
C THR A 12 1.69 -10.75 -26.64
N ARG A 13 2.28 -11.04 -25.47
CA ARG A 13 3.30 -12.09 -25.33
C ARG A 13 2.73 -13.48 -25.53
N MET A 14 1.51 -13.73 -25.03
CA MET A 14 0.81 -15.00 -25.20
C MET A 14 0.42 -15.24 -26.65
N GLY A 15 -0.01 -14.21 -27.37
CA GLY A 15 -0.27 -14.27 -28.81
C GLY A 15 0.96 -14.73 -29.59
N LYS A 16 2.13 -14.12 -29.32
CA LYS A 16 3.41 -14.54 -29.92
C LYS A 16 3.79 -15.99 -29.57
N LEU A 17 3.50 -16.45 -28.34
CA LEU A 17 3.73 -17.84 -27.93
C LEU A 17 2.79 -18.83 -28.63
N VAL A 18 1.54 -18.45 -28.88
CA VAL A 18 0.57 -19.27 -29.64
C VAL A 18 0.95 -19.31 -31.12
N GLU A 19 1.49 -18.22 -31.68
CA GLU A 19 2.04 -18.20 -33.04
C GLU A 19 3.29 -19.08 -33.18
N LEU A 20 4.19 -19.06 -32.17
CA LEU A 20 5.43 -19.85 -32.16
C LEU A 20 5.20 -21.34 -31.84
N ALA A 21 4.18 -21.66 -31.04
CA ALA A 21 3.85 -23.03 -30.61
C ALA A 21 2.34 -23.32 -30.71
N PRO A 22 1.77 -23.34 -31.93
CA PRO A 22 0.32 -23.45 -32.16
C PRO A 22 -0.27 -24.78 -31.69
N SER A 23 0.54 -25.83 -31.59
CA SER A 23 0.14 -27.16 -31.12
C SER A 23 -0.04 -27.24 -29.60
N ASN A 24 0.43 -26.26 -28.84
CA ASN A 24 0.33 -26.27 -27.38
C ASN A 24 -0.99 -25.65 -26.90
N GLN A 25 -1.99 -26.49 -26.69
CA GLN A 25 -3.32 -26.07 -26.20
C GLN A 25 -3.28 -25.32 -24.86
N LYS A 26 -2.24 -25.50 -24.03
CA LYS A 26 -2.11 -24.74 -22.77
C LYS A 26 -1.97 -23.25 -23.04
N PHE A 27 -1.29 -22.85 -24.11
CA PHE A 27 -1.08 -21.45 -24.46
C PHE A 27 -2.36 -20.77 -24.95
N LYS A 28 -3.16 -21.46 -25.79
CA LYS A 28 -4.49 -21.00 -26.18
C LYS A 28 -5.43 -20.84 -24.99
N LYS A 29 -5.51 -21.84 -24.11
CA LYS A 29 -6.36 -21.75 -22.89
C LYS A 29 -5.96 -20.57 -21.99
N HIS A 30 -4.67 -20.30 -21.84
CA HIS A 30 -4.21 -19.13 -21.08
C HIS A 30 -4.56 -17.81 -21.79
N GLN A 31 -4.43 -17.76 -23.11
CA GLN A 31 -4.81 -16.58 -23.90
C GLN A 31 -6.30 -16.27 -23.76
N ASP A 32 -7.18 -17.28 -23.83
CA ASP A 32 -8.62 -17.13 -23.66
C ASP A 32 -8.95 -16.65 -22.23
N SER A 33 -8.27 -17.19 -21.22
CA SER A 33 -8.41 -16.73 -19.83
C SER A 33 -8.00 -15.26 -19.65
N ILE A 34 -6.91 -14.82 -20.27
CA ILE A 34 -6.46 -13.42 -20.21
C ILE A 34 -7.46 -12.51 -20.92
N LEU A 35 -8.01 -12.93 -22.07
CA LEU A 35 -9.05 -12.18 -22.79
C LEU A 35 -10.31 -12.00 -21.94
N SER A 36 -10.74 -13.06 -21.25
CA SER A 36 -11.85 -12.98 -20.28
C SER A 36 -11.55 -11.98 -19.18
N GLN A 37 -10.36 -12.04 -18.57
CA GLN A 37 -9.96 -11.11 -17.51
C GLN A 37 -9.88 -9.65 -17.98
N ILE A 38 -9.48 -9.40 -19.24
CA ILE A 38 -9.52 -8.06 -19.83
C ILE A 38 -10.97 -7.59 -19.96
N SER A 39 -11.85 -8.43 -20.51
CA SER A 39 -13.28 -8.11 -20.66
C SER A 39 -13.94 -7.81 -19.32
N ASP A 40 -13.66 -8.62 -18.30
CA ASP A 40 -14.18 -8.44 -16.95
C ASP A 40 -13.66 -7.14 -16.32
N THR A 41 -12.37 -6.84 -16.49
CA THR A 41 -11.76 -5.61 -15.95
C THR A 41 -12.27 -4.35 -16.66
N GLN A 42 -12.58 -4.44 -17.96
CA GLN A 42 -13.17 -3.33 -18.72
C GLN A 42 -14.67 -3.12 -18.41
N SER A 43 -15.38 -4.21 -18.10
CA SER A 43 -16.81 -4.17 -17.78
C SER A 43 -17.08 -3.82 -16.31
N SER A 44 -16.10 -4.02 -15.43
CA SER A 44 -16.21 -3.69 -14.01
C SER A 44 -15.96 -2.20 -13.77
N THR A 45 -17.03 -1.46 -13.51
CA THR A 45 -16.97 -0.07 -13.01
C THR A 45 -16.87 0.00 -11.49
N ALA A 46 -16.92 -1.14 -10.80
CA ALA A 46 -16.88 -1.23 -9.35
C ALA A 46 -15.46 -0.96 -8.85
N LYS A 47 -15.31 0.10 -8.05
CA LYS A 47 -14.07 0.37 -7.33
C LYS A 47 -13.85 -0.79 -6.35
N PRO A 48 -12.77 -1.57 -6.47
CA PRO A 48 -12.53 -2.67 -5.55
C PRO A 48 -12.47 -2.12 -4.12
N PRO A 49 -13.08 -2.81 -3.14
CA PRO A 49 -13.04 -2.36 -1.76
C PRO A 49 -11.58 -2.24 -1.31
N PRO A 50 -11.24 -1.24 -0.49
CA PRO A 50 -9.88 -1.09 0.01
C PRO A 50 -9.45 -2.37 0.72
N HIS A 51 -8.36 -2.99 0.25
CA HIS A 51 -7.80 -4.18 0.88
C HIS A 51 -7.23 -3.81 2.26
N THR A 52 -7.78 -4.43 3.30
CA THR A 52 -7.27 -4.31 4.67
C THR A 52 -6.24 -5.40 4.91
N ILE A 53 -4.99 -5.00 5.20
CA ILE A 53 -3.95 -5.92 5.68
C ILE A 53 -4.32 -6.30 7.11
N LYS A 54 -4.42 -7.59 7.42
CA LYS A 54 -4.87 -8.08 8.74
C LYS A 54 -3.73 -8.59 9.60
N THR A 55 -2.63 -9.03 9.00
CA THR A 55 -1.48 -9.56 9.74
C THR A 55 -0.14 -8.99 9.26
N PRO A 56 0.90 -9.02 10.12
CA PRO A 56 2.26 -8.65 9.72
C PRO A 56 2.82 -9.51 8.56
N GLU A 57 2.44 -10.78 8.51
CA GLU A 57 2.84 -11.71 7.45
C GLU A 57 2.22 -11.29 6.11
N GLU A 58 0.91 -10.98 6.10
CA GLU A 58 0.22 -10.43 4.93
C GLU A 58 0.84 -9.10 4.49
N ALA A 59 1.26 -8.24 5.44
CA ALA A 59 1.92 -6.97 5.15
C ALA A 59 3.26 -7.20 4.43
N THR A 60 4.04 -8.18 4.89
CA THR A 60 5.35 -8.53 4.35
C THR A 60 5.23 -9.15 2.96
N GLU A 61 4.28 -10.06 2.76
CA GLU A 61 4.01 -10.65 1.46
C GLU A 61 3.48 -9.61 0.46
N THR A 62 2.55 -8.76 0.90
CA THR A 62 2.05 -7.65 0.09
C THR A 62 3.20 -6.71 -0.31
N LYS A 63 4.09 -6.35 0.61
CA LYS A 63 5.29 -5.54 0.34
C LYS A 63 6.17 -6.19 -0.73
N LYS A 64 6.41 -7.50 -0.64
CA LYS A 64 7.17 -8.25 -1.65
C LYS A 64 6.50 -8.22 -3.02
N LEU A 65 5.20 -8.47 -3.08
CA LEU A 65 4.43 -8.47 -4.33
C LEU A 65 4.39 -7.09 -4.98
N LEU A 66 4.21 -6.03 -4.19
CA LEU A 66 4.20 -4.66 -4.70
C LEU A 66 5.58 -4.23 -5.21
N LEU A 67 6.66 -4.63 -4.54
CA LEU A 67 8.02 -4.38 -5.04
C LEU A 67 8.27 -5.10 -6.39
N GLN A 68 7.81 -6.34 -6.51
CA GLN A 68 7.88 -7.08 -7.78
C GLN A 68 7.06 -6.39 -8.88
N LEU A 69 5.89 -5.86 -8.53
CA LEU A 69 5.03 -5.13 -9.44
C LEU A 69 5.67 -3.82 -9.92
N THR A 70 6.28 -3.05 -9.02
CA THR A 70 7.03 -1.83 -9.34
C THR A 70 8.16 -2.15 -10.33
N LYS A 71 8.99 -3.15 -10.02
CA LYS A 71 10.07 -3.61 -10.93
C LYS A 71 9.55 -4.04 -12.29
N THR A 72 8.39 -4.69 -12.33
CA THR A 72 7.75 -5.10 -13.59
C THR A 72 7.35 -3.87 -14.40
N ILE A 73 6.70 -2.88 -13.78
CA ILE A 73 6.32 -1.63 -14.45
C ILE A 73 7.55 -0.86 -14.95
N GLU A 74 8.61 -0.78 -14.15
CA GLU A 74 9.89 -0.17 -14.55
C GLU A 74 10.51 -0.88 -15.75
N SER A 75 10.52 -2.22 -15.76
CA SER A 75 10.99 -3.01 -16.90
C SER A 75 10.14 -2.76 -18.15
N LEU A 76 8.81 -2.62 -18.01
CA LEU A 76 7.94 -2.28 -19.14
C LEU A 76 8.21 -0.87 -19.68
N ALA A 77 8.54 0.08 -18.82
CA ALA A 77 8.92 1.43 -19.22
C ALA A 77 10.29 1.45 -19.92
N ALA A 78 11.28 0.72 -19.38
CA ALA A 78 12.62 0.58 -19.96
C ALA A 78 12.55 -0.07 -21.35
N ASN A 79 11.69 -1.07 -21.53
CA ASN A 79 11.42 -1.74 -22.80
C ASN A 79 10.52 -0.91 -23.74
N LYS A 80 10.22 0.36 -23.42
CA LYS A 80 9.34 1.27 -24.18
C LYS A 80 7.95 0.68 -24.49
N THR A 81 7.52 -0.32 -23.73
CA THR A 81 6.18 -0.92 -23.87
C THR A 81 5.11 0.05 -23.35
N ILE A 82 5.45 0.81 -22.30
CA ILE A 82 4.57 1.84 -21.73
C ILE A 82 5.29 3.19 -21.67
N PRO A 83 4.58 4.32 -21.82
CA PRO A 83 5.18 5.63 -21.61
C PRO A 83 5.71 5.79 -20.19
N VAL A 84 6.88 6.41 -20.04
CA VAL A 84 7.53 6.65 -18.74
C VAL A 84 6.63 7.44 -17.79
N ASN A 85 5.87 8.41 -18.31
CA ASN A 85 4.92 9.19 -17.51
C ASN A 85 3.76 8.33 -16.96
N SER A 86 3.25 7.40 -17.77
CA SER A 86 2.23 6.45 -17.33
C SER A 86 2.78 5.48 -16.29
N ALA A 87 4.00 4.98 -16.50
CA ALA A 87 4.70 4.12 -15.54
C ALA A 87 4.86 4.81 -14.16
N LYS A 88 5.33 6.06 -14.15
CA LYS A 88 5.45 6.87 -12.92
C LYS A 88 4.09 7.03 -12.21
N LYS A 89 3.02 7.32 -12.95
CA LYS A 89 1.67 7.44 -12.39
C LYS A 89 1.20 6.14 -11.74
N TYR A 90 1.49 5.00 -12.38
CA TYR A 90 1.14 3.67 -11.89
C TYR A 90 1.91 3.29 -10.63
N ILE A 91 3.23 3.52 -10.62
CA ILE A 91 4.08 3.30 -9.45
C ILE A 91 3.60 4.16 -8.28
N ASN A 92 3.32 5.45 -8.52
CA ASN A 92 2.80 6.34 -7.48
C ASN A 92 1.44 5.86 -6.92
N ASN A 93 0.54 5.38 -7.77
CA ASN A 93 -0.73 4.82 -7.32
C ASN A 93 -0.54 3.57 -6.43
N ILE A 94 0.35 2.68 -6.83
CA ILE A 94 0.70 1.49 -6.03
C ILE A 94 1.25 1.89 -4.66
N HIS A 95 2.16 2.86 -4.62
CA HIS A 95 2.75 3.36 -3.38
C HIS A 95 1.71 4.00 -2.45
N GLN A 96 0.77 4.77 -3.02
CA GLN A 96 -0.34 5.34 -2.25
C GLN A 96 -1.23 4.26 -1.63
N GLN A 97 -1.58 3.23 -2.41
CA GLN A 97 -2.43 2.14 -1.91
C GLN A 97 -1.73 1.33 -0.81
N TYR A 98 -0.43 1.04 -0.96
CA TYR A 98 0.35 0.38 0.07
C TYR A 98 0.36 1.18 1.38
N THR A 99 0.65 2.47 1.27
CA THR A 99 0.69 3.36 2.43
C THR A 99 -0.66 3.39 3.15
N ASN A 100 -1.75 3.53 2.40
CA ASN A 100 -3.11 3.52 2.95
C ASN A 100 -3.43 2.21 3.67
N ALA A 101 -3.03 1.08 3.11
CA ALA A 101 -3.25 -0.24 3.71
C ALA A 101 -2.47 -0.41 5.03
N ASN A 102 -1.19 -0.01 5.07
CA ASN A 102 -0.39 -0.02 6.29
C ASN A 102 -0.97 0.89 7.38
N ILE A 103 -1.41 2.10 7.01
CA ILE A 103 -2.07 3.02 7.95
C ILE A 103 -3.32 2.36 8.54
N ASN A 104 -4.16 1.74 7.70
CA ASN A 104 -5.37 1.05 8.18
C ASN A 104 -5.04 -0.09 9.15
N TYR A 105 -3.99 -0.87 8.85
CA TYR A 105 -3.52 -1.92 9.75
C TYR A 105 -3.06 -1.35 11.10
N SER A 106 -2.22 -0.30 11.08
CA SER A 106 -1.76 0.33 12.32
C SER A 106 -2.92 0.92 13.15
N ILE A 107 -3.96 1.45 12.51
CA ILE A 107 -5.18 1.92 13.19
C ILE A 107 -5.91 0.74 13.86
N GLN A 108 -6.00 -0.40 13.19
CA GLN A 108 -6.61 -1.61 13.73
C GLN A 108 -5.81 -2.15 14.93
N GLU A 109 -4.48 -2.16 14.83
CA GLU A 109 -3.59 -2.57 15.91
C GLU A 109 -3.72 -1.64 17.12
N ALA A 110 -3.73 -0.33 16.91
CA ALA A 110 -3.99 0.66 17.97
C ALA A 110 -5.37 0.48 18.62
N GLY A 111 -6.39 0.15 17.81
CA GLY A 111 -7.72 -0.21 18.30
C GLY A 111 -7.72 -1.47 19.16
N LYS A 112 -6.92 -2.47 18.82
CA LYS A 112 -6.74 -3.68 19.64
C LYS A 112 -6.05 -3.36 20.96
N SER A 113 -4.96 -2.58 20.97
CA SER A 113 -4.31 -2.11 22.20
C SER A 113 -5.28 -1.35 23.11
N ARG A 114 -6.20 -0.57 22.53
CA ARG A 114 -7.25 0.12 23.27
C ARG A 114 -8.21 -0.86 23.95
N LEU A 115 -8.69 -1.88 23.22
CA LEU A 115 -9.58 -2.92 23.77
C LEU A 115 -8.90 -3.74 24.87
N GLU A 116 -7.58 -3.92 24.78
CA GLU A 116 -6.76 -4.60 25.79
C GLU A 116 -6.43 -3.71 27.01
N ASN A 117 -7.05 -2.54 27.16
CA ASN A 117 -6.80 -1.54 28.21
C ASN A 117 -5.34 -1.02 28.26
N LYS A 118 -4.58 -1.16 27.17
CA LYS A 118 -3.23 -0.61 27.04
C LYS A 118 -3.29 0.84 26.54
N THR A 119 -3.95 1.72 27.30
CA THR A 119 -4.28 3.09 26.87
C THR A 119 -3.04 3.90 26.46
N LYS A 120 -1.95 3.84 27.23
CA LYS A 120 -0.69 4.53 26.90
C LYS A 120 -0.10 4.07 25.57
N LEU A 121 -0.13 2.75 25.31
CA LEU A 121 0.36 2.16 24.07
C LEU A 121 -0.52 2.57 22.89
N ALA A 122 -1.84 2.50 23.04
CA ALA A 122 -2.79 2.90 22.00
C ALA A 122 -2.62 4.39 21.62
N VAL A 123 -2.46 5.28 22.60
CA VAL A 123 -2.20 6.71 22.37
C VAL A 123 -0.92 6.91 21.58
N HIS A 124 0.17 6.24 21.97
CA HIS A 124 1.44 6.34 21.24
C HIS A 124 1.34 5.81 19.81
N GLN A 125 0.65 4.67 19.62
CA GLN A 125 0.40 4.09 18.29
C GLN A 125 -0.41 5.05 17.41
N TYR A 126 -1.50 5.66 17.93
CA TYR A 126 -2.26 6.66 17.18
C TYR A 126 -1.47 7.93 16.87
N GLN A 127 -0.64 8.41 17.80
CA GLN A 127 0.23 9.56 17.57
C GLN A 127 1.22 9.29 16.43
N LYS A 128 1.85 8.11 16.43
CA LYS A 128 2.75 7.68 15.34
C LYS A 128 2.04 7.68 14.00
N ILE A 129 0.81 7.18 13.93
CA ILE A 129 -0.01 7.17 12.71
C ILE A 129 -0.31 8.61 12.24
N ILE A 130 -0.63 9.53 13.17
CA ILE A 130 -0.87 10.94 12.85
C ILE A 130 0.37 11.59 12.24
N ASP A 131 1.55 11.38 12.83
CA ASP A 131 2.80 11.95 12.31
C ASP A 131 3.13 11.41 10.91
N ASP A 132 2.88 10.12 10.70
CA ASP A 132 3.03 9.45 9.41
C ASP A 132 2.03 9.95 8.35
N LEU A 133 0.79 10.27 8.76
CA LEU A 133 -0.21 10.89 7.90
C LEU A 133 0.15 12.35 7.58
N ARG A 134 0.65 13.12 8.55
CA ARG A 134 1.08 14.51 8.37
C ARG A 134 2.20 14.63 7.35
N LYS A 135 3.24 13.78 7.44
CA LYS A 135 4.35 13.74 6.46
C LYS A 135 3.86 13.49 5.03
N ARG A 136 2.71 12.84 4.87
CA ARG A 136 2.14 12.42 3.59
C ARG A 136 0.90 13.22 3.21
N ASN A 137 0.52 14.26 3.96
CA ASN A 137 -0.70 15.05 3.77
C ASN A 137 -0.59 16.06 2.62
N GLN A 138 -0.17 15.59 1.44
CA GLN A 138 -0.17 16.41 0.24
C GLN A 138 -1.62 16.71 -0.14
N ASN A 139 -1.92 17.97 -0.48
CA ASN A 139 -3.27 18.46 -0.84
C ASN A 139 -4.34 18.19 0.21
N ASN A 140 -3.98 18.12 1.49
CA ASN A 140 -4.92 17.93 2.60
C ASN A 140 -5.74 16.62 2.57
N VAL A 141 -5.32 15.63 1.78
CA VAL A 141 -6.05 14.35 1.55
C VAL A 141 -6.24 13.52 2.82
N HIS A 142 -5.38 13.71 3.83
CA HIS A 142 -5.40 12.95 5.09
C HIS A 142 -5.93 13.76 6.28
N THR A 143 -6.33 15.02 6.07
CA THR A 143 -6.71 15.94 7.14
C THR A 143 -7.88 15.43 7.97
N GLU A 144 -8.94 14.93 7.33
CA GLU A 144 -10.11 14.37 8.02
C GLU A 144 -9.72 13.18 8.90
N LYS A 145 -8.88 12.29 8.39
CA LYS A 145 -8.43 11.10 9.11
C LYS A 145 -7.52 11.46 10.28
N ILE A 146 -6.67 12.47 10.13
CA ILE A 146 -5.86 13.03 11.23
C ILE A 146 -6.77 13.56 12.34
N THR A 147 -7.83 14.31 12.00
CA THR A 147 -8.79 14.85 12.97
C THR A 147 -9.50 13.73 13.72
N GLN A 148 -10.01 12.71 13.03
CA GLN A 148 -10.66 11.55 13.65
C GLN A 148 -9.73 10.83 14.64
N LEU A 149 -8.46 10.63 14.29
CA LEU A 149 -7.49 9.99 15.18
C LEU A 149 -7.18 10.85 16.42
N LYS A 150 -7.13 12.17 16.28
CA LYS A 150 -6.97 13.10 17.41
C LYS A 150 -8.17 13.06 18.35
N GLU A 151 -9.39 12.99 17.82
CA GLU A 151 -10.60 12.85 18.63
C GLU A 151 -10.58 11.53 19.43
N ILE A 152 -10.12 10.44 18.82
CA ILE A 152 -9.94 9.16 19.52
C ILE A 152 -8.92 9.29 20.66
N ILE A 153 -7.78 9.94 20.44
CA ILE A 153 -6.78 10.18 21.50
C ILE A 153 -7.38 11.01 22.64
N THR A 154 -8.10 12.08 22.30
CA THR A 154 -8.72 13.00 23.27
C THR A 154 -9.78 12.26 24.10
N ALA A 155 -10.63 11.45 23.47
CA ALA A 155 -11.62 10.63 24.16
C ALA A 155 -11.01 9.57 25.08
N MET A 156 -9.83 9.03 24.73
CA MET A 156 -9.13 8.05 25.56
C MET A 156 -8.38 8.65 26.75
N THR A 157 -7.87 9.87 26.61
CA THR A 157 -6.98 10.48 27.61
C THR A 157 -7.65 11.56 28.44
N GLY A 158 -8.78 12.11 27.98
CA GLY A 158 -9.40 13.31 28.55
C GLY A 158 -8.55 14.58 28.39
N ILE A 159 -7.39 14.49 27.73
CA ILE A 159 -6.42 15.57 27.58
C ILE A 159 -6.54 16.14 26.16
N SER A 160 -6.91 17.42 26.06
CA SER A 160 -6.81 18.19 24.82
C SER A 160 -5.33 18.51 24.55
N GLU A 161 -4.94 18.75 23.29
CA GLU A 161 -3.54 19.00 22.87
C GLU A 161 -2.84 20.18 23.60
N SER A 162 -3.51 20.89 24.52
CA SER A 162 -2.95 21.96 25.35
C SER A 162 -1.99 21.52 26.46
N ASP A 163 -1.93 20.25 26.86
CA ASP A 163 -1.23 19.83 28.11
C ASP A 163 -0.11 18.78 27.96
N LYS A 164 0.51 18.60 26.78
CA LYS A 164 1.65 17.66 26.68
C LYS A 164 3.00 18.36 26.91
N SER A 165 3.42 18.36 28.17
CA SER A 165 4.81 18.55 28.60
C SER A 165 5.71 17.40 28.10
N GLU A 166 6.94 17.75 27.76
CA GLU A 166 8.03 16.90 27.29
C GLU A 166 8.34 15.75 28.27
N ASP A 167 7.90 14.52 27.96
CA ASP A 167 8.57 13.31 28.47
C ASP A 167 8.34 12.12 27.53
N GLY A 168 9.12 12.08 26.45
CA GLY A 168 9.11 11.02 25.42
C GLY A 168 10.51 10.47 25.13
N GLY A 169 11.44 10.56 26.09
CA GLY A 169 12.88 10.61 25.82
C GLY A 169 13.61 9.30 25.49
N GLU A 170 13.21 8.14 26.02
CA GLU A 170 14.07 6.94 25.96
C GLU A 170 13.42 5.72 25.30
N LEU A 171 12.17 5.39 25.62
CA LEU A 171 11.46 4.25 25.00
C LEU A 171 11.06 4.52 23.54
N SER A 172 10.85 5.78 23.18
CA SER A 172 10.60 6.18 21.78
C SER A 172 11.85 5.99 20.91
N LYS A 173 13.06 6.17 21.49
CA LYS A 173 14.33 5.94 20.80
C LYS A 173 14.61 4.45 20.55
N GLY A 174 14.41 3.59 21.55
CA GLY A 174 14.67 2.15 21.40
C GLY A 174 13.78 1.43 20.38
N VAL A 175 12.55 1.91 20.16
CA VAL A 175 11.66 1.39 19.10
C VAL A 175 11.92 2.06 17.74
N ASN A 176 12.46 3.29 17.73
CA ASN A 176 12.92 3.94 16.51
C ASN A 176 14.12 3.18 15.90
N GLU A 177 15.08 2.76 16.73
CA GLU A 177 16.23 1.95 16.28
C GLU A 177 15.79 0.60 15.66
N LEU A 178 14.75 -0.04 16.22
CA LEU A 178 14.15 -1.25 15.66
C LEU A 178 13.39 -1.01 14.34
N SER A 179 12.95 0.24 14.09
CA SER A 179 12.25 0.65 12.86
C SER A 179 13.20 1.17 11.78
N GLU A 180 14.40 1.61 12.14
CA GLU A 180 15.43 2.12 11.21
C GLU A 180 16.01 1.00 10.33
N GLY A 181 16.04 -0.25 10.81
CA GLY A 181 16.33 -1.41 9.94
C GLY A 181 15.32 -1.58 8.79
N ASP A 182 14.12 -1.03 8.95
CA ASP A 182 13.04 -1.00 7.95
C ASP A 182 13.02 0.33 7.16
N GLU A 183 13.99 1.23 7.35
CA GLU A 183 14.16 2.48 6.56
C GLU A 183 15.15 2.31 5.39
N ASP A 184 16.06 1.34 5.45
CA ASP A 184 17.11 1.16 4.43
C ASP A 184 16.57 0.74 3.06
N TRP A 185 15.41 0.09 3.00
CA TRP A 185 14.75 -0.21 1.72
C TRP A 185 13.91 0.97 1.21
N LYS A 186 13.49 1.91 2.08
CA LYS A 186 12.83 3.16 1.64
C LYS A 186 13.80 3.98 0.80
N LYS A 187 15.02 4.23 1.29
CA LYS A 187 15.99 5.09 0.59
C LYS A 187 16.38 4.63 -0.83
N LYS A 188 16.18 3.36 -1.18
CA LYS A 188 16.49 2.83 -2.52
C LYS A 188 15.31 2.84 -3.50
N TYR A 189 14.07 2.90 -3.01
CA TYR A 189 12.88 2.69 -3.84
C TYR A 189 11.69 3.63 -3.50
N PHE A 190 11.86 4.54 -2.53
CA PHE A 190 10.87 5.51 -2.04
C PHE A 190 11.45 6.92 -1.93
#